data_AF-A0A961H7P7-F1
#
_entry.id   AF-A0A961H7P7-F1
#
_cell.length_a   1.000
_cell.length_b   1.000
_cell.length_c   1.000
_cell.angle_alpha   90.00
_cell.angle_beta   90.00
_cell.angle_gamma   90.00
#
_symmetry.space_group_name_H-M   'P 1'
#
loop_
_entity.id
_entity.type
_entity.pdbx_description
1 polymer ?
#
loop_
_entity_poly.entity_id
_entity_poly.type
_entity_poly.pdbx_seq_one_letter_code
_entity_poly.pdbx_strand_id
1 'polypeptide(L)'
;ADEGLTVSCLCPQGVNTPLVTGGIGGPGGATLATDVVKLMGLIEPDDVADAVVEGLAEDRFLILPHPEVADYVRTKADNVDRWLDAMRKLQRRLLAT
;
A
#
# COMPACT_ATOMS: atom_id res chain seq x y z
N ALA A 1 10.12 -12.50 21.98
CA ALA A 1 8.80 -13.05 21.67
C ALA A 1 8.12 -13.39 22.97
N ASP A 2 6.93 -12.86 23.21
CA ASP A 2 6.14 -13.25 24.37
C ASP A 2 5.59 -14.66 24.12
N GLU A 3 5.70 -15.55 25.10
CA GLU A 3 5.22 -16.94 25.02
C GLU A 3 5.82 -17.79 23.87
N GLY A 4 6.92 -17.33 23.26
CA GLY A 4 7.55 -18.00 22.11
C GLY A 4 6.81 -17.79 20.78
N LEU A 5 5.86 -16.85 20.71
CA LEU A 5 5.13 -16.50 19.50
C LEU A 5 5.63 -15.17 18.91
N THR A 6 5.89 -15.15 17.60
CA THR A 6 6.18 -13.93 16.84
C THR A 6 5.00 -13.57 15.93
N VAL A 7 4.86 -12.28 15.65
CA VAL A 7 3.78 -11.73 14.83
C VAL A 7 4.40 -10.76 13.84
N SER A 8 3.92 -10.80 12.60
CA SER A 8 4.26 -9.84 11.56
C SER A 8 2.98 -9.29 10.93
N CYS A 9 3.05 -8.04 10.48
CA CYS A 9 2.01 -7.31 9.80
C CYS A 9 2.52 -6.94 8.40
N LEU A 10 1.91 -7.59 7.39
CA LEU A 10 2.14 -7.31 5.99
C LEU A 10 1.30 -6.10 5.57
N CYS A 11 1.95 -5.02 5.14
CA CYS A 11 1.30 -3.77 4.73
C CYS A 11 1.73 -3.35 3.32
N PRO A 12 1.20 -4.00 2.26
CA PRO A 12 1.54 -3.67 0.88
C PRO A 12 0.73 -2.46 0.38
N GLN A 13 1.24 -1.82 -0.66
CA GLN A 13 0.48 -0.84 -1.44
C GLN A 13 -0.17 -1.51 -2.65
N GLY A 14 0.31 -1.27 -3.87
CA GLY A 14 -0.31 -1.75 -5.10
C GLY A 14 0.24 -3.10 -5.51
N VAL A 15 -0.61 -4.13 -5.50
CA VAL A 15 -0.22 -5.48 -5.95
C VAL A 15 -1.08 -5.88 -7.12
N ASN A 16 -0.45 -6.41 -8.18
CA ASN A 16 -1.14 -6.90 -9.37
C ASN A 16 -1.98 -8.14 -9.08
N THR A 17 -3.18 -7.90 -8.54
CA THR A 17 -4.13 -8.93 -8.13
C THR A 17 -5.53 -8.58 -8.66
N PRO A 18 -6.47 -9.55 -8.68
CA PRO A 18 -7.88 -9.28 -8.99
C PRO A 18 -8.52 -8.18 -8.14
N LEU A 19 -7.98 -7.87 -6.96
CA LEU A 19 -8.44 -6.76 -6.12
C LEU A 19 -8.24 -5.40 -6.81
N VAL A 20 -7.13 -5.23 -7.53
CA VAL A 20 -6.80 -3.99 -8.26
C VAL A 20 -7.37 -4.03 -9.68
N THR A 21 -7.43 -5.19 -10.33
CA THR A 21 -7.87 -5.29 -11.73
C THR A 21 -9.38 -5.45 -11.87
N GLY A 22 -10.05 -6.06 -10.89
CA GLY A 22 -11.51 -6.29 -10.88
C GLY A 22 -12.33 -5.17 -10.24
N GLY A 23 -11.68 -4.18 -9.61
CA GLY A 23 -12.33 -3.09 -8.90
C GLY A 23 -12.85 -3.48 -7.51
N ILE A 24 -12.76 -2.57 -6.54
CA ILE A 24 -13.38 -2.76 -5.21
C ILE A 24 -14.89 -2.47 -5.37
N GLY A 25 -15.70 -3.49 -5.66
CA GLY A 25 -17.17 -3.36 -5.70
C GLY A 25 -17.94 -4.07 -6.82
N GLY A 26 -17.29 -4.84 -7.70
CA GLY A 26 -17.97 -5.60 -8.76
C GLY A 26 -17.93 -4.93 -10.16
N PRO A 27 -18.69 -5.47 -11.13
CA PRO A 27 -18.54 -5.10 -12.55
C PRO A 27 -18.88 -3.62 -12.78
N GLY A 28 -17.90 -2.86 -13.26
CA GLY A 28 -18.01 -1.41 -13.52
C GLY A 28 -17.32 -0.50 -12.49
N GLY A 29 -16.76 -1.05 -11.41
CA GLY A 29 -16.14 -0.29 -10.32
C GLY A 29 -14.64 -0.03 -10.48
N ALA A 30 -14.20 0.66 -11.53
CA ALA A 30 -12.92 1.36 -11.45
C ALA A 30 -13.10 2.53 -10.46
N THR A 31 -12.74 2.29 -9.20
CA THR A 31 -12.82 3.34 -8.18
C THR A 31 -11.62 4.26 -8.30
N LEU A 32 -11.76 5.52 -7.90
CA LEU A 32 -10.65 6.47 -7.80
C LEU A 32 -9.45 5.88 -7.03
N ALA A 33 -9.71 4.98 -6.06
CA ALA A 33 -8.68 4.27 -5.32
C ALA A 33 -7.87 3.29 -6.20
N THR A 34 -8.51 2.59 -7.14
CA THR A 34 -7.84 1.71 -8.11
C THR A 34 -6.90 2.50 -9.02
N ASP A 35 -7.32 3.69 -9.46
CA ASP A 35 -6.51 4.55 -10.32
C ASP A 35 -5.32 5.17 -9.57
N VAL A 36 -5.50 5.56 -8.30
CA VAL A 36 -4.40 5.96 -7.41
C VAL A 36 -3.36 4.84 -7.31
N VAL A 37 -3.81 3.61 -7.02
CA VAL A 37 -2.93 2.47 -6.79
C VAL A 37 -2.15 2.12 -8.05
N LYS A 38 -2.79 2.14 -9.22
CA LYS A 38 -2.11 1.95 -10.52
C LYS A 38 -1.10 3.05 -10.82
N LEU A 39 -1.45 4.32 -10.56
CA LEU A 39 -0.56 5.45 -10.81
C LEU A 39 0.71 5.42 -9.96
N MET A 40 0.60 4.91 -8.74
CA MET A 40 1.72 4.86 -7.80
C MET A 40 2.63 3.63 -7.98
N GLY A 41 2.33 2.75 -8.93
CA GLY A 41 3.11 1.55 -9.23
C GLY A 41 2.48 0.29 -8.63
N LEU A 42 2.48 -0.79 -9.42
CA LEU A 42 2.12 -2.13 -8.96
C LEU A 42 3.39 -2.97 -8.90
N ILE A 43 3.51 -3.78 -7.85
CA ILE A 43 4.44 -4.92 -7.82
C ILE A 43 3.69 -6.22 -8.07
N GLU A 44 4.42 -7.28 -8.42
CA GLU A 44 3.83 -8.59 -8.63
C GLU A 44 3.63 -9.33 -7.28
N PRO A 45 2.68 -10.28 -7.21
CA PRO A 45 2.48 -11.09 -6.01
C PRO A 45 3.74 -11.83 -5.54
N ASP A 46 4.60 -12.24 -6.47
CA ASP A 46 5.86 -12.93 -6.17
C ASP A 46 6.83 -12.00 -5.42
N ASP A 47 6.91 -10.72 -5.78
CA ASP A 47 7.73 -9.72 -5.06
C ASP A 47 7.24 -9.53 -3.61
N VAL A 48 5.91 -9.58 -3.41
CA VAL A 48 5.31 -9.52 -2.07
C VAL A 48 5.67 -10.77 -1.27
N ALA A 49 5.62 -11.94 -1.90
CA ALA A 49 5.96 -13.20 -1.25
C ALA A 49 7.42 -13.23 -0.79
N ASP A 50 8.35 -12.75 -1.63
CA ASP A 50 9.77 -12.65 -1.29
C ASP A 50 9.98 -11.72 -0.09
N ALA A 51 9.35 -10.55 -0.07
CA ALA A 51 9.41 -9.62 1.06
C ALA A 51 8.84 -10.23 2.35
N VAL A 52 7.80 -11.06 2.27
CA VAL A 52 7.24 -11.79 3.42
C VAL A 52 8.22 -12.82 3.95
N VAL A 53 8.80 -13.65 3.08
CA VAL A 53 9.76 -14.68 3.47
C VAL A 53 10.97 -14.04 4.15
N GLU A 54 11.53 -12.98 3.57
CA GLU A 54 12.62 -12.22 4.17
C GLU A 54 12.21 -11.60 5.52
N GLY A 55 11.04 -10.95 5.57
CA GLY A 55 10.54 -10.31 6.79
C GLY A 55 10.32 -11.29 7.95
N LEU A 56 9.83 -12.49 7.66
CA LEU A 56 9.66 -13.56 8.65
C LEU A 56 11.03 -14.11 9.11
N ALA A 57 11.97 -14.31 8.19
CA ALA A 57 13.32 -14.78 8.54
C ALA A 57 14.08 -13.80 9.45
N GLU A 58 13.78 -12.51 9.34
CA GLU A 58 14.37 -11.43 10.15
C GLU A 58 13.55 -11.07 11.40
N ASP A 59 12.46 -11.80 11.69
CA ASP A 59 11.51 -11.48 12.78
C ASP A 59 11.01 -10.01 12.73
N ARG A 60 10.84 -9.44 11.53
CA ARG A 60 10.31 -8.08 11.35
C ARG A 60 8.81 -8.03 11.65
N PHE A 61 8.42 -7.13 12.56
CA PHE A 61 7.00 -6.88 12.83
C PHE A 61 6.30 -6.21 11.63
N LEU A 62 6.89 -5.17 11.03
CA LEU A 62 6.32 -4.52 9.83
C LEU A 62 7.05 -4.99 8.58
N ILE A 63 6.30 -5.62 7.68
CA ILE A 63 6.78 -6.03 6.36
C ILE A 63 6.18 -5.08 5.34
N LEU A 64 7.04 -4.27 4.71
CA LEU A 64 6.68 -3.24 3.75
C LEU A 64 7.31 -3.57 2.38
N PRO A 65 6.62 -4.34 1.52
CA PRO A 65 7.13 -4.66 0.18
C PRO A 65 7.37 -3.43 -0.70
N HIS A 66 6.70 -2.31 -0.37
CA HIS A 66 6.89 -1.00 -0.98
C HIS A 66 7.64 -0.11 0.03
N PRO A 67 8.98 0.05 -0.08
CA PRO A 67 9.77 0.76 0.93
C PRO A 67 9.33 2.21 1.13
N GLU A 68 8.80 2.86 0.09
CA GLU A 68 8.27 4.23 0.13
C GLU A 68 7.07 4.40 1.08
N VAL A 69 6.35 3.32 1.41
CA VAL A 69 5.21 3.36 2.35
C VAL A 69 5.67 3.82 3.74
N ALA A 70 6.91 3.49 4.14
CA ALA A 70 7.48 3.97 5.40
C ALA A 70 7.63 5.50 5.43
N ASP A 71 7.97 6.11 4.30
CA ASP A 71 8.04 7.57 4.17
C ASP A 71 6.64 8.21 4.16
N TYR A 72 5.66 7.54 3.56
CA TYR A 72 4.27 8.03 3.56
C TYR A 72 3.68 8.08 4.97
N VAL A 73 3.90 7.03 5.77
CA VAL A 73 3.45 6.99 7.18
C VAL A 73 4.12 8.08 7.99
N ARG A 74 5.45 8.25 7.87
CA ARG A 74 6.19 9.32 8.55
C ARG A 74 5.69 10.71 8.15
N THR A 75 5.61 10.98 6.85
CA THR A 75 5.14 12.28 6.33
C THR A 75 3.74 12.62 6.83
N LYS A 76 2.83 11.64 6.85
CA LYS A 76 1.47 11.83 7.37
C LYS A 76 1.48 12.14 8.87
N ALA A 77 2.31 11.43 9.64
CA ALA A 77 2.42 11.62 11.09
C ALA A 77 3.04 12.98 11.44
N ASP A 78 4.06 13.42 10.70
CA ASP A 78 4.79 14.66 10.96
C ASP A 78 3.96 15.91 10.65
N ASN A 79 3.13 15.88 9.61
CA ASN A 79 2.25 17.00 9.24
C ASN A 79 1.00 16.55 8.48
N VAL A 80 -0.08 16.34 9.25
CA VAL A 80 -1.37 15.87 8.73
C VAL A 80 -2.00 16.87 7.76
N ASP A 81 -1.93 18.18 8.03
CA ASP A 81 -2.55 19.22 7.18
C ASP A 81 -1.90 19.25 5.79
N ARG A 82 -0.55 19.23 5.75
CA ARG A 82 0.20 19.14 4.50
C ARG A 82 -0.13 17.87 3.73
N TRP A 83 -0.27 16.74 4.42
CA TRP A 83 -0.69 15.49 3.80
C TRP A 83 -2.10 15.58 3.21
N LEU A 84 -3.07 16.16 3.94
CA LEU A 84 -4.44 16.37 3.45
C LEU A 84 -4.47 17.24 2.19
N ASP A 85 -3.68 18.31 2.15
CA ASP A 85 -3.61 19.18 0.97
C ASP A 85 -3.01 18.47 -0.26
N ALA A 86 -2.00 17.62 -0.04
CA ALA A 86 -1.46 16.77 -1.10
C ALA A 86 -2.50 15.76 -1.62
N MET A 87 -3.28 15.13 -0.72
CA MET A 87 -4.35 14.20 -1.10
C MET A 87 -5.47 14.88 -1.88
N ARG A 88 -5.90 16.08 -1.46
CA ARG A 88 -6.89 16.89 -2.20
C ARG A 88 -6.37 17.27 -3.60
N LYS A 89 -5.07 17.57 -3.72
CA LYS A 89 -4.44 17.87 -5.02
C LYS A 89 -4.39 16.63 -5.92
N LEU A 90 -4.06 15.46 -5.37
CA LEU A 90 -4.07 14.19 -6.10
C LEU A 90 -5.48 13.85 -6.61
N GLN A 91 -6.49 13.95 -5.73
CA GLN A 91 -7.89 13.71 -6.09
C GLN A 91 -8.35 14.60 -7.25
N ARG A 92 -8.05 15.91 -7.20
CA ARG A 92 -8.39 16.83 -8.30
C ARG A 92 -7.77 16.44 -9.64
N ARG A 93 -6.54 15.91 -9.63
CA ARG A 93 -5.87 15.45 -10.86
C ARG A 93 -6.56 14.22 -11.46
N LEU A 94 -6.97 13.28 -10.61
CA LEU A 94 -7.66 12.06 -11.03
C LEU A 94 -9.07 12.33 -11.53
N LEU A 95 -9.80 13.25 -10.90
CA LEU A 95 -11.16 13.64 -11.32
C LEU A 95 -11.19 14.58 -12.54
N ALA A 96 -10.06 15.20 -12.91
CA ALA A 96 -9.95 16.04 -14.08
C ALA A 96 -9.62 15.26 -15.37
N THR A 97 -9.49 13.93 -15.26
CA THR A 97 -9.31 12.99 -16.37
C THR A 97 -10.65 12.29 -16.64
#